data_AF-A0A370GXQ3-F1
#
_entry.id   AF-A0A370GXQ3-F1
#
_cell.length_a   1.000
_cell.length_b   1.000
_cell.length_c   1.000
_cell.angle_alpha   90.00
_cell.angle_beta   90.00
_cell.angle_gamma   90.00
#
_symmetry.space_group_name_H-M   'P 1'
#
loop_
_entity.id
_entity.type
_entity.pdbx_description
1 polymer ?
#
loop_
_entity_poly.entity_id
_entity_poly.type
_entity_poly.pdbx_seq_one_letter_code
_entity_poly.pdbx_strand_id
1 'polypeptide(L)'
;MASTGRRWVAAVRQGDLLRRRHRRRAASVGLVVVALVGGTVVVTLTWPDGSSAGYRPLAGVGHGRGMSQVGAFDQATGGATAERILEHYYPGALLGAIGPTAVRVRLQADDNEPLDVFADAGLAVAGRRVVPGQAAHLTPMPDGGANVVITTGCDGEVVWQGVTDDPVAYPIASGTNRPPAEHLKVCGGGTYRGTLGVALENGEPRTVNEVDVDDYLLGVVPAEMQANWADQGGAEALRAQAIAARSYALAEHRYPYAQTCDTTDCQAYPGTEREDSRAAAAVRSTAGRVLLRDGRILRTEYSAAPGGGQPIDVGTLEVGPAPEELAPAPAPPPDESAQRSVRADTVIEARYAQTGGPEGPLGDPLGPESLLPGRIGTYRMYSGGVIIATPALGARVVDFSTLLQVAPEAAAEPQARAGAALDGAAALPGGTIAPNTATVPTPRATTPPEAPTGPLPQPSPTTRMDATSPGAPAEPWSGPPQPPAEGPVPAAGPVPEPEPGAEAGFVPG
;
A
#
# COMPACT_ATOMS: atom_id res chain seq x y z
N MET A 1 30.87 -7.31 74.09
CA MET A 1 30.49 -8.70 73.73
C MET A 1 29.82 -8.62 72.37
N ALA A 2 30.57 -8.81 71.27
CA ALA A 2 30.63 -10.06 70.48
C ALA A 2 29.25 -10.40 69.85
N SER A 3 29.06 -10.66 68.55
CA SER A 3 29.96 -10.92 67.43
C SER A 3 29.15 -11.02 66.12
N THR A 4 29.79 -10.70 64.97
CA THR A 4 29.68 -11.37 63.62
C THR A 4 28.28 -11.54 62.98
N GLY A 5 27.97 -11.11 61.76
CA GLY A 5 28.78 -11.00 60.53
C GLY A 5 28.66 -12.26 59.66
N ARG A 6 28.04 -12.17 58.46
CA ARG A 6 28.53 -12.77 57.19
C ARG A 6 27.63 -12.48 55.97
N ARG A 7 28.26 -11.91 54.94
CA ARG A 7 27.89 -11.91 53.50
C ARG A 7 28.52 -13.14 52.82
N TRP A 8 27.88 -13.68 51.77
CA TRP A 8 28.41 -14.37 50.57
C TRP A 8 27.26 -14.31 49.53
N VAL A 9 27.30 -13.66 48.35
CA VAL A 9 28.10 -13.74 47.10
C VAL A 9 27.72 -14.90 46.15
N ALA A 10 27.20 -14.49 44.98
CA ALA A 10 27.31 -15.00 43.59
C ALA A 10 26.64 -16.30 43.09
N ALA A 11 25.68 -16.08 42.17
CA ALA A 11 25.58 -16.54 40.76
C ALA A 11 25.57 -18.04 40.40
N VAL A 12 24.47 -18.49 39.75
CA VAL A 12 24.46 -19.45 38.61
C VAL A 12 23.31 -19.11 37.63
N ARG A 13 23.60 -19.33 36.34
CA ARG A 13 22.94 -18.96 35.06
C ARG A 13 21.60 -19.65 34.70
N GLN A 14 20.88 -18.97 33.79
CA GLN A 14 20.12 -19.39 32.58
C GLN A 14 19.50 -20.80 32.47
N GLY A 15 18.25 -20.85 31.98
CA GLY A 15 17.70 -22.00 31.24
C GLY A 15 16.17 -22.17 31.26
N ASP A 16 15.48 -21.49 30.35
CA ASP A 16 14.39 -22.00 29.49
C ASP A 16 13.13 -22.75 30.02
N LEU A 17 11.99 -22.10 29.69
CA LEU A 17 10.88 -22.62 28.85
C LEU A 17 9.74 -23.49 29.46
N LEU A 18 8.52 -22.95 29.22
CA LEU A 18 7.25 -23.62 28.90
C LEU A 18 6.43 -24.27 30.04
N ARG A 19 5.42 -23.53 30.52
CA ARG A 19 4.15 -24.13 31.01
C ARG A 19 2.94 -23.52 30.29
N ARG A 20 2.50 -24.19 29.22
CA ARG A 20 1.17 -24.01 28.62
C ARG A 20 0.11 -24.51 29.59
N ARG A 21 -0.86 -23.66 29.96
CA ARG A 21 -2.10 -24.08 30.62
C ARG A 21 -3.21 -24.23 29.56
N HIS A 22 -3.54 -25.48 29.22
CA HIS A 22 -4.76 -25.83 28.49
C HIS A 22 -6.00 -25.51 29.34
N ARG A 23 -6.87 -24.61 28.87
CA ARG A 23 -8.27 -24.53 29.33
C ARG A 23 -9.14 -25.37 28.39
N ARG A 24 -9.90 -26.30 28.99
CA ARG A 24 -10.82 -27.22 28.34
C ARG A 24 -12.01 -26.45 27.76
N ARG A 25 -12.28 -26.57 26.46
CA ARG A 25 -13.61 -26.29 25.87
C ARG A 25 -14.32 -27.62 25.70
N ALA A 26 -15.54 -27.71 26.22
CA ALA A 26 -16.41 -28.88 26.09
C ALA A 26 -16.80 -29.05 24.61
N ALA A 27 -16.48 -30.20 24.04
CA ALA A 27 -16.96 -30.61 22.72
C ALA A 27 -18.25 -31.41 22.90
N SER A 28 -19.33 -30.95 22.26
CA SER A 28 -20.57 -31.69 22.09
C SER A 28 -20.29 -32.91 21.19
N VAL A 29 -20.44 -34.12 21.74
CA VAL A 29 -20.17 -35.38 21.03
C VAL A 29 -21.38 -35.72 20.14
N GLY A 30 -21.18 -35.76 18.82
CA GLY A 30 -22.12 -36.35 17.87
C GLY A 30 -22.04 -37.88 17.91
N LEU A 31 -23.20 -38.54 17.89
CA LEU A 31 -23.29 -40.01 17.92
C LEU A 31 -22.86 -40.60 16.57
N VAL A 32 -21.86 -41.48 16.58
CA VAL A 32 -21.40 -42.23 15.41
C VAL A 32 -22.11 -43.58 15.40
N VAL A 33 -22.91 -43.87 14.36
CA VAL A 33 -23.42 -45.22 14.11
C VAL A 33 -22.54 -45.87 13.04
N VAL A 34 -21.85 -46.95 13.41
CA VAL A 34 -21.07 -47.80 12.49
C VAL A 34 -21.89 -49.05 12.19
N ALA A 35 -22.33 -49.23 10.95
CA ALA A 35 -22.85 -50.50 10.47
C ALA A 35 -21.77 -51.19 9.62
N LEU A 36 -21.33 -52.38 10.04
CA LEU A 36 -20.40 -53.22 9.29
C LEU A 36 -21.19 -54.20 8.43
N VAL A 37 -21.22 -53.97 7.11
CA VAL A 37 -21.48 -55.02 6.12
C VAL A 37 -20.43 -54.88 5.03
N GLY A 38 -19.58 -55.91 4.87
CA GLY A 38 -18.75 -56.06 3.66
C GLY A 38 -17.58 -55.09 3.46
N GLY A 39 -16.91 -54.65 4.53
CA GLY A 39 -15.53 -54.13 4.44
C GLY A 39 -15.33 -52.70 3.93
N THR A 40 -16.39 -51.91 3.74
CA THR A 40 -16.28 -50.46 3.49
C THR A 40 -16.93 -49.68 4.64
N VAL A 41 -16.16 -48.81 5.29
CA VAL A 41 -16.66 -47.91 6.33
C VAL A 41 -17.25 -46.68 5.66
N VAL A 42 -18.58 -46.58 5.62
CA VAL A 42 -19.28 -45.35 5.22
C VAL A 42 -19.66 -44.59 6.48
N VAL A 43 -19.00 -43.46 6.72
CA VAL A 43 -19.34 -42.54 7.82
C VAL A 43 -20.39 -41.57 7.31
N THR A 44 -21.61 -41.66 7.84
CA THR A 44 -22.64 -40.63 7.63
C THR A 44 -22.80 -39.82 8.90
N LEU A 45 -22.50 -38.52 8.81
CA LEU A 45 -22.76 -37.55 9.88
C LEU A 45 -24.14 -36.93 9.61
N THR A 46 -25.12 -37.27 10.43
CA THR A 46 -26.43 -36.61 10.41
C THR A 46 -26.48 -35.61 11.56
N TRP A 47 -26.84 -34.37 11.24
CA TRP A 47 -27.11 -33.32 12.21
C TRP A 47 -28.62 -33.25 12.42
N PRO A 48 -29.12 -33.07 13.65
CA PRO A 48 -30.55 -32.93 13.85
C PRO A 48 -31.03 -31.65 13.15
N ASP A 49 -32.05 -31.79 12.31
CA ASP A 49 -32.73 -30.68 11.64
C ASP A 49 -33.43 -29.80 12.67
N GLY A 50 -32.72 -28.79 13.15
CA GLY A 50 -33.28 -27.65 13.86
C GLY A 50 -33.90 -26.70 12.84
N SER A 51 -35.21 -26.84 12.62
CA SER A 51 -36.01 -25.90 11.84
C SER A 51 -36.12 -24.55 12.56
N SER A 52 -35.22 -23.63 12.20
CA SER A 52 -35.42 -22.20 12.36
C SER A 52 -34.82 -21.50 11.14
N ALA A 53 -35.66 -20.83 10.37
CA ALA A 53 -35.27 -20.08 9.19
C ALA A 53 -34.22 -19.00 9.53
N GLY A 54 -33.18 -18.90 8.71
CA GLY A 54 -32.36 -17.70 8.55
C GLY A 54 -31.13 -17.59 9.45
N TYR A 55 -30.08 -18.35 9.12
CA TYR A 55 -28.65 -17.93 9.12
C TYR A 55 -27.75 -19.18 9.17
N ARG A 56 -27.04 -19.48 8.08
CA ARG A 56 -25.93 -20.45 8.11
C ARG A 56 -24.65 -19.64 8.32
N PRO A 57 -23.95 -19.77 9.46
CA PRO A 57 -22.65 -19.13 9.63
C PRO A 57 -21.71 -19.58 8.50
N LEU A 58 -20.99 -18.63 7.90
CA LEU A 58 -19.99 -18.95 6.90
C LEU A 58 -18.79 -19.59 7.62
N ALA A 59 -18.53 -20.86 7.35
CA ALA A 59 -17.30 -21.50 7.82
C ALA A 59 -16.15 -21.10 6.87
N GLY A 60 -15.23 -20.28 7.34
CA GLY A 60 -14.05 -19.84 6.59
C GLY A 60 -13.20 -18.81 7.35
N VAL A 61 -11.98 -18.54 6.86
CA VAL A 61 -11.14 -17.45 7.38
C VAL A 61 -11.84 -16.10 7.11
N GLY A 62 -11.79 -15.19 8.08
CA GLY A 62 -12.49 -13.90 8.09
C GLY A 62 -13.55 -13.83 9.19
N HIS A 63 -14.50 -12.91 9.06
CA HIS A 63 -15.51 -12.59 10.07
C HIS A 63 -16.57 -13.69 10.32
N GLY A 64 -16.59 -14.72 9.48
CA GLY A 64 -17.61 -15.77 9.45
C GLY A 64 -18.96 -15.35 8.88
N ARG A 65 -19.08 -14.15 8.29
CA ARG A 65 -20.34 -13.58 7.78
C ARG A 65 -20.15 -12.45 6.77
N GLY A 66 -21.26 -12.08 6.12
CA GLY A 66 -21.34 -11.05 5.08
C GLY A 66 -20.82 -11.52 3.72
N MET A 67 -20.05 -10.70 3.01
CA MET A 67 -19.62 -11.03 1.64
C MET A 67 -18.72 -12.27 1.61
N SER A 68 -19.07 -13.26 0.77
CA SER A 68 -18.15 -14.34 0.41
C SER A 68 -17.14 -13.86 -0.62
N GLN A 69 -15.85 -14.01 -0.34
CA GLN A 69 -14.79 -13.65 -1.28
C GLN A 69 -14.77 -14.59 -2.50
N VAL A 70 -14.89 -15.91 -2.28
CA VAL A 70 -14.98 -16.88 -3.38
C VAL A 70 -16.27 -16.68 -4.18
N GLY A 71 -17.40 -16.46 -3.52
CA GLY A 71 -18.65 -16.20 -4.21
C GLY A 71 -18.66 -14.86 -4.95
N ALA A 72 -17.97 -13.83 -4.45
CA ALA A 72 -17.76 -12.57 -5.17
C ALA A 72 -16.93 -12.80 -6.45
N PHE A 73 -15.90 -13.65 -6.38
CA PHE A 73 -15.14 -14.06 -7.56
C PHE A 73 -15.99 -14.83 -8.57
N ASP A 74 -16.77 -15.81 -8.13
CA ASP A 74 -17.67 -16.57 -9.01
C ASP A 74 -18.70 -15.65 -9.69
N GLN A 75 -19.25 -14.68 -8.96
CA GLN A 75 -20.16 -13.68 -9.54
C GLN A 75 -19.45 -12.76 -10.53
N ALA A 76 -18.24 -12.28 -10.21
CA ALA A 76 -17.46 -11.43 -11.10
C ALA A 76 -17.09 -12.14 -12.40
N THR A 77 -16.66 -13.41 -12.33
CA THR A 77 -16.38 -14.23 -13.51
C THR A 77 -17.65 -14.54 -14.33
N GLY A 78 -18.81 -14.58 -13.68
CA GLY A 78 -20.12 -14.59 -14.31
C GLY A 78 -20.59 -13.24 -14.90
N GLY A 79 -19.79 -12.17 -14.78
CA GLY A 79 -20.06 -10.85 -15.35
C GLY A 79 -20.79 -9.87 -14.42
N ALA A 80 -20.91 -10.18 -13.13
CA ALA A 80 -21.45 -9.22 -12.15
C ALA A 80 -20.48 -8.06 -11.91
N THR A 81 -21.00 -6.85 -11.79
CA THR A 81 -20.23 -5.68 -11.36
C THR A 81 -20.05 -5.69 -9.84
N ALA A 82 -19.09 -4.92 -9.34
CA ALA A 82 -18.87 -4.75 -7.90
C ALA A 82 -20.14 -4.34 -7.17
N GLU A 83 -20.94 -3.43 -7.75
CA GLU A 83 -22.19 -2.96 -7.16
C GLU A 83 -23.22 -4.09 -7.06
N ARG A 84 -23.34 -4.95 -8.08
CA ARG A 84 -24.26 -6.11 -8.03
C ARG A 84 -23.80 -7.16 -7.03
N ILE A 85 -22.49 -7.38 -6.92
CA ILE A 85 -21.92 -8.28 -5.91
C ILE A 85 -22.26 -7.76 -4.51
N LEU A 86 -22.04 -6.48 -4.26
CA LEU A 86 -22.33 -5.86 -2.96
C LEU A 86 -23.84 -5.84 -2.66
N GLU A 87 -24.69 -5.54 -3.63
CA GLU A 87 -26.14 -5.59 -3.50
C GLU A 87 -26.63 -7.01 -3.16
N HIS A 88 -26.01 -8.03 -3.76
CA HIS A 88 -26.29 -9.42 -3.43
C HIS A 88 -25.95 -9.73 -1.98
N TYR A 89 -24.74 -9.40 -1.51
CA TYR A 89 -24.31 -9.78 -0.16
C TYR A 89 -24.85 -8.88 0.96
N TYR A 90 -25.14 -7.62 0.66
CA TYR A 90 -25.62 -6.62 1.62
C TYR A 90 -26.94 -5.97 1.13
N PRO A 91 -28.02 -6.76 0.95
CA PRO A 91 -29.28 -6.27 0.42
C PRO A 91 -29.83 -5.13 1.28
N GLY A 92 -30.19 -4.02 0.63
CA GLY A 92 -30.69 -2.81 1.30
C GLY A 92 -29.61 -1.82 1.75
N ALA A 93 -28.32 -2.18 1.67
CA ALA A 93 -27.25 -1.20 1.81
C ALA A 93 -27.18 -0.28 0.57
N LEU A 94 -26.87 0.99 0.79
CA LEU A 94 -26.77 2.00 -0.26
C LEU A 94 -25.31 2.34 -0.53
N LEU A 95 -24.93 2.59 -1.78
CA LEU A 95 -23.61 3.12 -2.08
C LEU A 95 -23.53 4.61 -1.72
N GLY A 96 -22.55 4.94 -0.88
CA GLY A 96 -22.18 6.29 -0.50
C GLY A 96 -20.82 6.70 -1.06
N ALA A 97 -20.43 7.94 -0.72
CA ALA A 97 -19.12 8.48 -1.00
C ALA A 97 -18.55 9.16 0.26
N ILE A 98 -17.23 9.09 0.42
CA ILE A 98 -16.47 9.80 1.44
C ILE A 98 -15.25 10.46 0.79
N GLY A 99 -14.85 11.62 1.31
CA GLY A 99 -13.60 12.28 0.91
C GLY A 99 -12.36 11.58 1.49
N PRO A 100 -11.15 12.11 1.23
CA PRO A 100 -9.92 11.64 1.85
C PRO A 100 -10.08 11.59 3.37
N THR A 101 -9.86 10.42 3.95
CA THR A 101 -10.16 10.14 5.35
C THR A 101 -9.09 9.21 5.90
N ALA A 102 -8.52 9.57 7.05
CA ALA A 102 -7.54 8.74 7.71
C ALA A 102 -8.20 7.64 8.56
N VAL A 103 -7.58 6.46 8.59
CA VAL A 103 -7.85 5.38 9.53
C VAL A 103 -6.65 5.21 10.45
N ARG A 104 -6.88 4.99 11.74
CA ARG A 104 -5.83 4.62 12.71
C ARG A 104 -5.92 3.14 13.02
N VAL A 105 -4.79 2.45 12.82
CA VAL A 105 -4.65 1.01 12.92
C VAL A 105 -3.67 0.71 14.06
N ARG A 106 -4.09 -0.06 15.06
CA ARG A 106 -3.17 -0.61 16.06
C ARG A 106 -2.33 -1.72 15.42
N LEU A 107 -1.01 -1.58 15.49
CA LEU A 107 -0.06 -2.58 15.00
C LEU A 107 0.30 -3.53 16.15
N GLN A 108 -0.39 -4.67 16.24
CA GLN A 108 -0.30 -5.55 17.42
C GLN A 108 1.05 -6.26 17.54
N ALA A 109 1.75 -6.48 16.42
CA ALA A 109 3.09 -7.06 16.44
C ALA A 109 4.13 -6.12 17.09
N ASP A 110 3.86 -4.81 17.06
CA ASP A 110 4.73 -3.74 17.53
C ASP A 110 4.26 -3.16 18.89
N ASP A 111 3.46 -3.91 19.65
CA ASP A 111 2.92 -3.52 20.96
C ASP A 111 3.89 -3.82 22.13
N ASN A 112 3.75 -3.07 23.22
CA ASN A 112 4.48 -3.21 24.49
C ASN A 112 5.98 -2.90 24.41
N GLU A 113 6.42 -2.27 23.33
CA GLU A 113 7.78 -1.78 23.13
C GLU A 113 7.75 -0.31 22.66
N PRO A 114 8.83 0.47 22.84
CA PRO A 114 8.97 1.77 22.19
C PRO A 114 8.83 1.64 20.67
N LEU A 115 8.29 2.68 20.03
CA LEU A 115 8.26 2.73 18.57
C LEU A 115 9.62 3.19 18.06
N ASP A 116 10.33 2.27 17.42
CA ASP A 116 11.60 2.51 16.76
C ASP A 116 11.36 2.64 15.25
N VAL A 117 11.50 3.84 14.71
CA VAL A 117 11.06 4.17 13.35
C VAL A 117 12.11 4.92 12.53
N PHE A 118 12.23 4.58 11.25
CA PHE A 118 13.07 5.28 10.29
C PHE A 118 12.42 5.34 8.90
N ALA A 119 13.04 6.08 7.99
CA ALA A 119 12.68 6.07 6.56
C ALA A 119 13.92 6.36 5.70
N ASP A 120 13.96 5.81 4.49
CA ASP A 120 15.12 5.96 3.61
C ASP A 120 15.33 7.42 3.17
N ALA A 121 14.25 8.18 3.02
CA ALA A 121 14.27 9.61 2.72
C ALA A 121 14.42 10.50 3.97
N GLY A 122 14.45 9.90 5.17
CA GLY A 122 14.30 10.56 6.46
C GLY A 122 12.83 10.76 6.85
N LEU A 123 12.62 11.28 8.05
CA LEU A 123 11.29 11.51 8.64
C LEU A 123 11.29 12.82 9.46
N ALA A 124 10.15 13.20 10.01
CA ALA A 124 10.03 14.27 10.98
C ALA A 124 9.39 13.77 12.28
N VAL A 125 9.93 14.18 13.43
CA VAL A 125 9.40 13.85 14.77
C VAL A 125 9.80 14.97 15.74
N ALA A 126 8.92 15.30 16.70
CA ALA A 126 9.17 16.36 17.68
C ALA A 126 9.57 17.71 17.05
N GLY A 127 8.97 18.06 15.91
CA GLY A 127 9.28 19.28 15.13
C GLY A 127 10.68 19.28 14.49
N ARG A 128 11.38 18.14 14.44
CA ARG A 128 12.73 18.02 13.90
C ARG A 128 12.76 17.07 12.71
N ARG A 129 13.66 17.36 11.77
CA ARG A 129 13.98 16.46 10.66
C ARG A 129 15.01 15.43 11.11
N VAL A 130 14.68 14.15 10.95
CA VAL A 130 15.57 13.00 11.08
C VAL A 130 16.08 12.67 9.68
N VAL A 131 17.39 12.69 9.49
CA VAL A 131 17.99 12.54 8.16
C VAL A 131 18.10 11.05 7.77
N PRO A 132 18.24 10.72 6.47
CA PRO A 132 18.53 9.36 6.04
C PRO A 132 19.66 8.70 6.84
N GLY A 133 19.46 7.44 7.23
CA GLY A 133 20.40 6.68 8.04
C GLY A 133 20.29 6.90 9.55
N GLN A 134 19.31 7.68 10.03
CA GLN A 134 18.97 7.80 11.44
C GLN A 134 17.61 7.15 11.74
N ALA A 135 17.40 6.75 12.99
CA ALA A 135 16.12 6.29 13.51
C ALA A 135 15.66 7.18 14.67
N ALA A 136 14.35 7.21 14.90
CA ALA A 136 13.72 7.83 16.05
C ALA A 136 13.08 6.75 16.93
N HIS A 137 13.26 6.86 18.24
CA HIS A 137 12.74 5.97 19.26
C HIS A 137 11.74 6.75 20.10
N LEU A 138 10.45 6.39 20.05
CA LEU A 138 9.38 7.07 20.77
C LEU A 138 8.91 6.18 21.92
N THR A 139 9.05 6.67 23.15
CA THR A 139 8.49 6.01 24.35
C THR A 139 7.33 6.85 24.88
N PRO A 140 6.08 6.35 24.84
CA PRO A 140 4.92 7.12 25.27
C PRO A 140 4.96 7.45 26.77
N MET A 141 4.38 8.59 27.12
CA MET A 141 4.31 9.10 28.50
C MET A 141 2.84 9.22 28.96
N PRO A 142 2.58 9.20 30.29
CA PRO A 142 1.21 9.27 30.81
C PRO A 142 0.45 10.58 30.52
N ASP A 143 1.16 11.64 30.14
CA ASP A 143 0.58 12.94 29.75
C ASP A 143 0.12 12.98 28.29
N GLY A 144 0.29 11.88 27.55
CA GLY A 144 -0.05 11.78 26.12
C GLY A 144 1.10 12.15 25.19
N GLY A 145 2.23 12.61 25.72
CA GLY A 145 3.45 12.87 24.95
C GLY A 145 4.33 11.63 24.78
N ALA A 146 5.56 11.85 24.31
CA ALA A 146 6.60 10.83 24.25
C ALA A 146 7.99 11.38 24.56
N ASN A 147 8.84 10.56 25.17
CA ASN A 147 10.28 10.73 25.10
C ASN A 147 10.76 10.32 23.71
N VAL A 148 11.60 11.13 23.09
CA VAL A 148 12.13 10.88 21.75
C VAL A 148 13.64 10.83 21.81
N VAL A 149 14.22 9.74 21.34
CA VAL A 149 15.68 9.59 21.14
C VAL A 149 15.93 9.41 19.65
N ILE A 150 16.90 10.13 19.08
CA ILE A 150 17.34 9.95 17.70
C ILE A 150 18.73 9.34 17.73
N THR A 151 18.93 8.27 16.99
CA THR A 151 20.18 7.51 16.91
C THR A 151 20.67 7.41 15.46
N THR A 152 21.92 6.99 15.29
CA THR A 152 22.44 6.57 13.98
C THR A 152 22.00 5.14 13.69
N GLY A 153 21.16 4.92 12.68
CA GLY A 153 20.48 3.63 12.47
C GLY A 153 19.58 3.24 13.64
N CYS A 154 19.11 2.00 13.70
CA CYS A 154 18.24 1.54 14.78
C CYS A 154 18.99 1.29 16.11
N ASP A 155 20.27 0.90 16.06
CA ASP A 155 21.02 0.44 17.24
C ASP A 155 22.29 1.27 17.53
N GLY A 156 22.45 2.43 16.89
CA GLY A 156 23.68 3.20 16.97
C GLY A 156 23.68 4.29 18.04
N GLU A 157 24.66 5.18 17.95
CA GLU A 157 24.88 6.22 18.94
C GLU A 157 23.74 7.27 18.95
N VAL A 158 23.40 7.74 20.15
CA VAL A 158 22.43 8.82 20.36
C VAL A 158 22.98 10.11 19.78
N VAL A 159 22.23 10.68 18.84
CA VAL A 159 22.52 11.96 18.19
C VAL A 159 21.73 13.09 18.83
N TRP A 160 20.54 12.79 19.34
CA TRP A 160 19.67 13.76 20.01
C TRP A 160 18.67 13.07 20.93
N GLN A 161 18.19 13.80 21.94
CA GLN A 161 17.12 13.35 22.81
C GLN A 161 16.25 14.54 23.25
N GLY A 162 14.96 14.30 23.49
CA GLY A 162 14.02 15.29 23.96
C GLY A 162 12.65 14.70 24.28
N VAL A 163 11.66 15.58 24.42
CA VAL A 163 10.26 15.23 24.68
C VAL A 163 9.36 15.93 23.66
N THR A 164 8.18 15.37 23.41
CA THR A 164 7.16 15.93 22.51
C THR A 164 5.77 15.68 23.07
N ASP A 165 4.87 16.65 22.90
CA ASP A 165 3.43 16.47 23.14
C ASP A 165 2.71 15.89 21.91
N ASP A 166 3.44 15.75 20.80
CA ASP A 166 2.99 15.13 19.54
C ASP A 166 3.80 13.84 19.31
N PRO A 167 3.35 12.69 19.83
CA PRO A 167 4.09 11.43 19.84
C PRO A 167 4.00 10.68 18.50
N VAL A 168 4.18 11.40 17.39
CA VAL A 168 4.00 10.90 16.03
C VAL A 168 5.25 11.16 15.19
N ALA A 169 5.68 10.14 14.46
CA ALA A 169 6.66 10.22 13.38
C ALA A 169 5.93 10.42 12.04
N TYR A 170 6.33 11.47 11.34
CA TYR A 170 5.76 11.89 10.07
C TYR A 170 6.72 11.60 8.92
N PRO A 171 6.21 11.27 7.72
CA PRO A 171 7.00 11.34 6.50
C PRO A 171 7.54 12.76 6.27
N ILE A 172 8.56 12.91 5.42
CA ILE A 172 9.10 14.23 5.05
C ILE A 172 8.10 15.09 4.25
N ALA A 173 7.15 14.47 3.56
CA ALA A 173 6.06 15.16 2.88
C ALA A 173 4.72 14.60 3.33
N SER A 174 3.77 15.49 3.62
CA SER A 174 2.38 15.10 3.87
C SER A 174 1.69 14.71 2.56
N GLY A 175 0.68 13.83 2.65
CA GLY A 175 -0.15 13.41 1.51
C GLY A 175 -0.19 11.89 1.30
N THR A 176 -0.87 11.47 0.23
CA THR A 176 -1.06 10.07 -0.18
C THR A 176 -0.17 9.69 -1.37
N ASN A 177 -0.12 8.41 -1.74
CA ASN A 177 0.67 7.92 -2.89
C ASN A 177 2.17 8.29 -2.86
N ARG A 178 2.75 8.34 -1.66
CA ARG A 178 4.17 8.64 -1.47
C ARG A 178 5.10 7.59 -2.07
N PRO A 179 6.30 7.98 -2.53
CA PRO A 179 7.31 7.05 -3.03
C PRO A 179 7.78 6.12 -1.90
N PRO A 180 8.22 4.88 -2.21
CA PRO A 180 8.64 3.91 -1.20
C PRO A 180 9.73 4.39 -0.25
N ALA A 181 10.61 5.29 -0.70
CA ALA A 181 11.66 5.86 0.15
C ALA A 181 11.12 6.70 1.32
N GLU A 182 9.89 7.20 1.22
CA GLU A 182 9.22 8.00 2.26
C GLU A 182 8.28 7.17 3.14
N HIS A 183 8.18 5.86 2.91
CA HIS A 183 7.42 4.98 3.79
C HIS A 183 8.17 4.82 5.12
N LEU A 184 7.41 4.85 6.21
CA LEU A 184 7.98 4.69 7.55
C LEU A 184 8.18 3.21 7.84
N LYS A 185 9.32 2.87 8.42
CA LYS A 185 9.74 1.50 8.69
C LYS A 185 9.96 1.34 10.18
N VAL A 186 9.35 0.32 10.77
CA VAL A 186 9.66 -0.10 12.13
C VAL A 186 10.98 -0.86 12.11
N CYS A 187 11.89 -0.56 13.04
CA CYS A 187 13.16 -1.26 13.17
C CYS A 187 12.92 -2.77 13.40
N GLY A 188 13.38 -3.61 12.46
CA GLY A 188 13.13 -5.06 12.51
C GLY A 188 11.69 -5.49 12.19
N GLY A 189 10.82 -4.55 11.80
CA GLY A 189 9.39 -4.77 11.57
C GLY A 189 8.91 -4.39 10.17
N GLY A 190 7.65 -3.97 10.09
CA GLY A 190 6.95 -3.67 8.83
C GLY A 190 7.29 -2.30 8.23
N THR A 191 6.83 -2.10 6.99
CA THR A 191 6.88 -0.81 6.26
C THR A 191 5.47 -0.31 6.03
N TYR A 192 5.23 0.97 6.34
CA TYR A 192 3.90 1.56 6.39
C TYR A 192 3.84 2.91 5.67
N ARG A 193 2.71 3.16 4.99
CA ARG A 193 2.31 4.49 4.53
C ARG A 193 1.75 5.29 5.70
N GLY A 194 1.49 6.59 5.50
CA GLY A 194 0.93 7.40 6.58
C GLY A 194 1.99 7.84 7.59
N THR A 195 1.59 7.93 8.85
CA THR A 195 2.42 8.25 10.01
C THR A 195 2.46 7.05 10.95
N LEU A 196 3.47 7.00 11.82
CA LEU A 196 3.55 6.02 12.91
C LEU A 196 3.65 6.77 14.22
N GLY A 197 2.80 6.44 15.18
CA GLY A 197 2.80 7.08 16.49
C GLY A 197 2.67 6.06 17.61
N VAL A 198 2.79 6.56 18.84
CA VAL A 198 2.60 5.77 20.05
C VAL A 198 1.40 6.25 20.84
N ALA A 199 0.67 5.30 21.41
CA ALA A 199 -0.33 5.54 22.43
C ALA A 199 0.02 4.76 23.70
N LEU A 200 -0.63 5.10 24.81
CA LEU A 200 -0.47 4.39 26.08
C LEU A 200 -1.80 3.76 26.48
N GLU A 201 -1.79 2.45 26.75
CA GLU A 201 -2.95 1.71 27.23
C GLU A 201 -2.55 0.91 28.46
N ASN A 202 -3.13 1.20 29.62
CA ASN A 202 -2.80 0.54 30.90
C ASN A 202 -1.30 0.61 31.26
N GLY A 203 -0.61 1.68 30.85
CA GLY A 203 0.82 1.86 31.08
C GLY A 203 1.73 1.13 30.08
N GLU A 204 1.15 0.40 29.12
CA GLU A 204 1.90 -0.30 28.07
C GLU A 204 1.87 0.51 26.76
N PRO A 205 3.01 0.63 26.05
CA PRO A 205 3.06 1.23 24.74
C PRO A 205 2.20 0.49 23.70
N ARG A 206 1.57 1.26 22.81
CA ARG A 206 0.83 0.78 21.66
C ARG A 206 1.32 1.50 20.42
N THR A 207 1.59 0.74 19.36
CA THR A 207 1.99 1.33 18.08
C THR A 207 0.76 1.56 17.22
N VAL A 208 0.64 2.76 16.65
CA VAL A 208 -0.51 3.18 15.85
C VAL A 208 -0.02 3.69 14.49
N ASN A 209 -0.56 3.14 13.42
CA ASN A 209 -0.41 3.67 12.08
C ASN A 209 -1.63 4.52 11.71
N GLU A 210 -1.43 5.80 11.42
CA GLU A 210 -2.48 6.68 10.87
C GLU A 210 -2.21 6.90 9.38
N VAL A 211 -3.16 6.51 8.54
CA VAL A 211 -2.96 6.45 7.09
C VAL A 211 -4.27 6.76 6.38
N ASP A 212 -4.20 7.38 5.20
CA ASP A 212 -5.39 7.55 4.35
C ASP A 212 -6.00 6.18 4.03
N VAL A 213 -7.33 6.08 4.08
CA VAL A 213 -8.02 4.80 3.95
C VAL A 213 -7.76 4.14 2.60
N ASP A 214 -7.56 4.89 1.51
CA ASP A 214 -7.24 4.27 0.21
C ASP A 214 -5.79 3.76 0.16
N ASP A 215 -4.85 4.47 0.79
CA ASP A 215 -3.46 3.99 0.97
C ASP A 215 -3.41 2.74 1.88
N TYR A 216 -4.24 2.67 2.92
CA TYR A 216 -4.41 1.47 3.78
C TYR A 216 -4.88 0.26 2.97
N LEU A 217 -5.86 0.46 2.09
CA LEU A 217 -6.43 -0.60 1.27
C LEU A 217 -5.47 -1.18 0.23
N LEU A 218 -4.40 -0.45 -0.13
CA LEU A 218 -3.32 -1.00 -0.97
C LEU A 218 -2.66 -2.22 -0.30
N GLY A 219 -2.58 -2.24 1.03
CA GLY A 219 -2.09 -3.38 1.80
C GLY A 219 -3.17 -4.42 2.10
N VAL A 220 -4.38 -3.96 2.47
CA VAL A 220 -5.47 -4.87 2.90
C VAL A 220 -6.06 -5.70 1.77
N VAL A 221 -6.44 -5.08 0.65
CA VAL A 221 -7.12 -5.80 -0.44
C VAL A 221 -6.33 -7.01 -0.94
N PRO A 222 -5.02 -6.91 -1.24
CA PRO A 222 -4.25 -8.07 -1.67
C PRO A 222 -3.88 -9.04 -0.53
N ALA A 223 -3.95 -8.60 0.73
CA ALA A 223 -3.77 -9.50 1.88
C ALA A 223 -5.03 -10.33 2.18
N GLU A 224 -6.20 -9.81 1.85
CA GLU A 224 -7.51 -10.43 2.08
C GLU A 224 -8.01 -11.23 0.88
N MET A 225 -7.71 -10.78 -0.33
CA MET A 225 -8.15 -11.43 -1.56
C MET A 225 -7.05 -11.49 -2.60
N GLN A 226 -6.98 -12.62 -3.30
CA GLN A 226 -5.90 -12.89 -4.25
C GLN A 226 -5.92 -11.90 -5.41
N ALA A 227 -4.86 -11.08 -5.53
CA ALA A 227 -4.80 -10.05 -6.57
C ALA A 227 -4.81 -10.62 -8.00
N ASN A 228 -4.28 -11.85 -8.21
CA ASN A 228 -4.25 -12.52 -9.51
C ASN A 228 -5.65 -12.98 -10.00
N TRP A 229 -6.69 -12.87 -9.17
CA TRP A 229 -8.06 -13.10 -9.61
C TRP A 229 -8.51 -12.05 -10.64
N ALA A 230 -7.91 -10.85 -10.64
CA ALA A 230 -8.16 -9.84 -11.68
C ALA A 230 -7.93 -10.41 -13.09
N ASP A 231 -6.84 -11.15 -13.27
CA ASP A 231 -6.43 -11.74 -14.56
C ASP A 231 -7.34 -12.92 -14.98
N GLN A 232 -8.22 -13.37 -14.08
CA GLN A 232 -9.13 -14.51 -14.26
C GLN A 232 -10.59 -14.04 -14.39
N GLY A 233 -10.85 -12.74 -14.57
CA GLY A 233 -12.20 -12.16 -14.63
C GLY A 233 -12.75 -11.68 -13.28
N GLY A 234 -11.98 -11.81 -12.21
CA GLY A 234 -12.33 -11.40 -10.84
C GLY A 234 -12.03 -9.93 -10.49
N ALA A 235 -11.84 -9.05 -11.48
CA ALA A 235 -11.51 -7.64 -11.23
C ALA A 235 -12.63 -6.92 -10.44
N GLU A 236 -13.89 -7.22 -10.76
CA GLU A 236 -15.06 -6.65 -10.07
C GLU A 236 -15.20 -7.19 -8.64
N ALA A 237 -14.71 -8.41 -8.37
CA ALA A 237 -14.61 -8.92 -6.99
C ALA A 237 -13.64 -8.06 -6.18
N LEU A 238 -12.43 -7.77 -6.71
CA LEU A 238 -11.46 -6.88 -6.04
C LEU A 238 -12.02 -5.49 -5.77
N ARG A 239 -12.85 -4.97 -6.67
CA ARG A 239 -13.55 -3.70 -6.46
C ARG A 239 -14.59 -3.79 -5.36
N ALA A 240 -15.39 -4.86 -5.31
CA ALA A 240 -16.33 -5.11 -4.22
C ALA A 240 -15.60 -5.23 -2.87
N GLN A 241 -14.49 -5.97 -2.83
CA GLN A 241 -13.64 -6.11 -1.64
C GLN A 241 -13.05 -4.78 -1.20
N ALA A 242 -12.61 -3.90 -2.11
CA ALA A 242 -12.12 -2.58 -1.74
C ALA A 242 -13.20 -1.72 -1.06
N ILE A 243 -14.43 -1.71 -1.60
CA ILE A 243 -15.57 -0.98 -1.02
C ILE A 243 -15.96 -1.55 0.35
N ALA A 244 -16.07 -2.88 0.46
CA ALA A 244 -16.39 -3.54 1.73
C ALA A 244 -15.28 -3.32 2.78
N ALA A 245 -14.01 -3.46 2.39
CA ALA A 245 -12.91 -3.23 3.31
C ALA A 245 -12.83 -1.77 3.79
N ARG A 246 -13.09 -0.80 2.90
CA ARG A 246 -13.18 0.64 3.26
C ARG A 246 -14.27 0.89 4.28
N SER A 247 -15.46 0.37 4.02
CA SER A 247 -16.64 0.59 4.87
C SER A 247 -16.45 -0.05 6.24
N TYR A 248 -15.89 -1.26 6.28
CA TYR A 248 -15.51 -1.91 7.53
C TYR A 248 -14.52 -1.05 8.34
N ALA A 249 -13.39 -0.66 7.75
CA ALA A 249 -12.34 0.08 8.45
C ALA A 249 -12.81 1.42 9.03
N LEU A 250 -13.68 2.13 8.30
CA LEU A 250 -14.23 3.43 8.72
C LEU A 250 -15.40 3.30 9.70
N ALA A 251 -16.11 2.18 9.71
CA ALA A 251 -17.18 1.93 10.68
C ALA A 251 -16.65 1.49 12.06
N GLU A 252 -15.44 0.93 12.11
CA GLU A 252 -14.85 0.38 13.33
C GLU A 252 -14.37 1.46 14.32
N HIS A 253 -14.51 1.15 15.61
CA HIS A 253 -14.00 1.98 16.70
C HIS A 253 -13.60 1.11 17.89
N ARG A 254 -12.60 0.25 17.71
CA ARG A 254 -12.19 -0.75 18.72
C ARG A 254 -11.46 -0.17 19.91
N TYR A 255 -10.70 0.91 19.71
CA TYR A 255 -9.85 1.51 20.74
C TYR A 255 -10.04 3.03 20.75
N PRO A 256 -9.87 3.70 21.91
CA PRO A 256 -9.91 5.16 21.97
C PRO A 256 -8.89 5.86 21.04
N TYR A 257 -7.78 5.17 20.75
CA TYR A 257 -6.66 5.65 19.95
C TYR A 257 -6.60 5.05 18.54
N ALA A 258 -7.42 4.04 18.22
CA ALA A 258 -7.41 3.36 16.93
C ALA A 258 -8.78 2.80 16.55
N GLN A 259 -9.18 3.00 15.30
CA GLN A 259 -10.42 2.44 14.75
C GLN A 259 -10.33 0.92 14.69
N THR A 260 -9.21 0.39 14.20
CA THR A 260 -9.04 -1.04 13.85
C THR A 260 -7.67 -1.58 14.29
N CYS A 261 -7.34 -2.80 13.88
CA CYS A 261 -6.08 -3.50 14.12
C CYS A 261 -5.59 -4.21 12.85
N ASP A 262 -4.32 -4.64 12.86
CA ASP A 262 -3.61 -5.24 11.73
C ASP A 262 -3.79 -6.76 11.56
N THR A 263 -4.52 -7.40 12.48
CA THR A 263 -4.72 -8.85 12.51
C THR A 263 -6.05 -9.28 11.90
N THR A 264 -6.22 -10.58 11.69
CA THR A 264 -7.45 -11.18 11.15
C THR A 264 -8.67 -11.07 12.06
N ASP A 265 -8.49 -10.64 13.31
CA ASP A 265 -9.62 -10.25 14.16
C ASP A 265 -10.30 -8.98 13.62
N CYS A 266 -9.55 -8.18 12.88
CA CYS A 266 -9.97 -6.99 12.14
C CYS A 266 -9.88 -7.28 10.63
N GLN A 267 -8.83 -6.81 9.97
CA GLN A 267 -8.49 -7.10 8.59
C GLN A 267 -6.99 -7.34 8.53
N ALA A 268 -6.54 -8.25 7.67
CA ALA A 268 -5.12 -8.49 7.46
C ALA A 268 -4.46 -7.23 6.86
N TYR A 269 -3.58 -6.57 7.62
CA TYR A 269 -2.86 -5.37 7.18
C TYR A 269 -1.34 -5.52 7.36
N PRO A 270 -0.62 -5.97 6.33
CA PRO A 270 0.84 -6.15 6.38
C PRO A 270 1.62 -4.88 6.00
N GLY A 271 1.02 -3.69 6.12
CA GLY A 271 1.59 -2.47 5.57
C GLY A 271 1.75 -2.54 4.05
N THR A 272 2.93 -2.20 3.55
CA THR A 272 3.22 -2.14 2.09
C THR A 272 3.77 -3.44 1.50
N GLU A 273 3.94 -4.50 2.31
CA GLU A 273 4.61 -5.74 1.90
C GLU A 273 3.89 -6.45 0.75
N ARG A 274 2.56 -6.43 0.76
CA ARG A 274 1.71 -7.17 -0.20
C ARG A 274 1.05 -6.30 -1.26
N GLU A 275 1.47 -5.05 -1.42
CA GLU A 275 0.88 -4.18 -2.45
C GLU A 275 1.01 -4.81 -3.84
N ASP A 276 -0.09 -4.83 -4.58
CA ASP A 276 -0.15 -5.39 -5.93
C ASP A 276 -0.88 -4.42 -6.87
N SER A 277 -0.32 -4.19 -8.06
CA SER A 277 -0.86 -3.24 -9.03
C SER A 277 -2.32 -3.51 -9.46
N ARG A 278 -2.75 -4.79 -9.47
CA ARG A 278 -4.11 -5.21 -9.83
C ARG A 278 -5.09 -4.84 -8.73
N ALA A 279 -4.74 -5.12 -7.48
CA ALA A 279 -5.53 -4.71 -6.32
C ALA A 279 -5.56 -3.17 -6.21
N ALA A 280 -4.43 -2.51 -6.43
CA ALA A 280 -4.34 -1.06 -6.44
C ALA A 280 -5.25 -0.40 -7.51
N ALA A 281 -5.44 -1.05 -8.66
CA ALA A 281 -6.39 -0.57 -9.67
C ALA A 281 -7.85 -0.66 -9.17
N ALA A 282 -8.20 -1.73 -8.45
CA ALA A 282 -9.52 -1.86 -7.82
C ALA A 282 -9.75 -0.81 -6.72
N VAL A 283 -8.74 -0.56 -5.88
CA VAL A 283 -8.80 0.50 -4.85
C VAL A 283 -9.02 1.87 -5.49
N ARG A 284 -8.19 2.25 -6.48
CA ARG A 284 -8.29 3.55 -7.16
C ARG A 284 -9.61 3.75 -7.90
N SER A 285 -10.11 2.71 -8.59
CA SER A 285 -11.38 2.79 -9.33
C SER A 285 -12.61 2.82 -8.43
N THR A 286 -12.44 2.58 -7.12
CA THR A 286 -13.49 2.64 -6.11
C THR A 286 -13.18 3.66 -5.01
N ALA A 287 -12.27 4.61 -5.28
CA ALA A 287 -11.83 5.61 -4.31
C ALA A 287 -13.03 6.32 -3.66
N GLY A 288 -13.01 6.40 -2.33
CA GLY A 288 -14.07 7.01 -1.53
C GLY A 288 -15.43 6.30 -1.56
N ARG A 289 -15.61 5.16 -2.24
CA ARG A 289 -16.90 4.44 -2.26
C ARG A 289 -17.05 3.59 -1.00
N VAL A 290 -18.20 3.72 -0.33
CA VAL A 290 -18.56 2.99 0.90
C VAL A 290 -19.99 2.47 0.82
N LEU A 291 -20.35 1.52 1.68
CA LEU A 291 -21.73 1.07 1.89
C LEU A 291 -22.33 1.75 3.12
N LEU A 292 -23.58 2.18 2.99
CA LEU A 292 -24.34 2.91 4.00
C LEU A 292 -25.61 2.16 4.39
N ARG A 293 -26.00 2.30 5.65
CA ARG A 293 -27.35 1.98 6.16
C ARG A 293 -27.81 3.15 7.01
N ASP A 294 -29.00 3.68 6.75
CA ASP A 294 -29.57 4.83 7.47
C ASP A 294 -28.65 6.06 7.50
N GLY A 295 -27.94 6.32 6.39
CA GLY A 295 -26.98 7.42 6.25
C GLY A 295 -25.63 7.22 6.98
N ARG A 296 -25.43 6.08 7.65
CA ARG A 296 -24.22 5.74 8.40
C ARG A 296 -23.40 4.66 7.70
N ILE A 297 -22.08 4.70 7.84
CA ILE A 297 -21.19 3.71 7.22
C ILE A 297 -21.47 2.34 7.82
N LEU A 298 -21.76 1.37 6.96
CA LEU A 298 -22.07 0.00 7.35
C LEU A 298 -20.78 -0.76 7.64
N ARG A 299 -20.71 -1.47 8.78
CA ARG A 299 -19.62 -2.39 9.08
C ARG A 299 -19.75 -3.67 8.26
N THR A 300 -19.22 -3.65 7.04
CA THR A 300 -19.35 -4.74 6.07
C THR A 300 -18.33 -5.84 6.34
N GLU A 301 -18.72 -6.77 7.21
CA GLU A 301 -17.99 -8.02 7.48
C GLU A 301 -17.94 -8.91 6.23
N TYR A 302 -16.82 -9.61 6.00
CA TYR A 302 -16.64 -10.53 4.87
C TYR A 302 -15.82 -11.76 5.26
N SER A 303 -15.83 -12.82 4.45
CA SER A 303 -15.12 -14.09 4.71
C SER A 303 -14.80 -14.87 3.43
N ALA A 304 -13.82 -15.78 3.48
CA ALA A 304 -13.45 -16.59 2.32
C ALA A 304 -14.62 -17.40 1.73
N ALA A 305 -15.40 -18.06 2.61
CA ALA A 305 -16.64 -18.77 2.33
C ALA A 305 -16.73 -19.49 0.95
N PRO A 306 -16.01 -20.61 0.75
CA PRO A 306 -15.88 -21.30 -0.55
C PRO A 306 -17.18 -21.81 -1.18
N GLY A 307 -18.26 -21.93 -0.41
CA GLY A 307 -19.58 -22.32 -0.92
C GLY A 307 -20.41 -21.15 -1.46
N GLY A 308 -19.77 -20.03 -1.82
CA GLY A 308 -20.43 -18.80 -2.29
C GLY A 308 -21.10 -17.97 -1.19
N GLY A 309 -21.35 -18.54 -0.02
CA GLY A 309 -22.04 -17.86 1.08
C GLY A 309 -23.49 -17.50 0.77
N GLN A 310 -24.13 -16.73 1.66
CA GLN A 310 -25.50 -16.24 1.49
C GLN A 310 -25.54 -14.76 1.84
N PRO A 311 -26.48 -13.99 1.26
CA PRO A 311 -26.74 -12.62 1.67
C PRO A 311 -26.94 -12.50 3.18
N ILE A 312 -26.44 -11.41 3.76
CA ILE A 312 -26.66 -11.10 5.18
C ILE A 312 -27.83 -10.11 5.33
N ASP A 313 -28.60 -10.26 6.40
CA ASP A 313 -29.50 -9.18 6.83
C ASP A 313 -28.65 -8.01 7.36
N VAL A 314 -28.60 -6.91 6.60
CA VAL A 314 -27.82 -5.71 6.94
C VAL A 314 -28.27 -5.04 8.25
N GLY A 315 -29.49 -5.32 8.72
CA GLY A 315 -29.97 -4.87 10.03
C GLY A 315 -29.23 -5.51 11.21
N THR A 316 -28.55 -6.64 10.96
CA THR A 316 -27.72 -7.36 11.95
C THR A 316 -26.25 -6.93 11.94
N LEU A 317 -25.88 -5.99 11.06
CA LEU A 317 -24.56 -5.37 11.02
C LEU A 317 -24.60 -4.02 11.74
N GLU A 318 -23.54 -3.76 12.48
CA GLU A 318 -23.33 -2.47 13.12
C GLU A 318 -23.08 -1.38 12.07
N VAL A 319 -23.36 -0.14 12.45
CA VAL A 319 -23.07 1.05 11.67
C VAL A 319 -22.15 1.94 12.48
N GLY A 320 -21.21 2.58 11.80
CA GLY A 320 -20.30 3.55 12.38
C GLY A 320 -20.82 4.99 12.24
N PRO A 321 -19.91 5.97 12.09
CA PRO A 321 -20.27 7.36 11.88
C PRO A 321 -20.96 7.59 10.52
N ALA A 322 -21.67 8.70 10.40
CA ALA A 322 -22.05 9.23 9.08
C ALA A 322 -20.79 9.77 8.35
N PRO A 323 -20.73 9.74 7.01
CA PRO A 323 -19.58 10.25 6.26
C PRO A 323 -19.19 11.70 6.62
N GLU A 324 -20.15 12.55 6.95
CA GLU A 324 -19.93 13.94 7.33
C GLU A 324 -19.26 14.10 8.69
N GLU A 325 -19.40 13.11 9.59
CA GLU A 325 -18.73 13.09 10.89
C GLU A 325 -17.24 12.75 10.76
N LEU A 326 -16.83 12.13 9.64
CA LEU A 326 -15.44 11.80 9.32
C LEU A 326 -14.79 12.79 8.36
N ALA A 327 -15.56 13.68 7.74
CA ALA A 327 -15.03 14.69 6.85
C ALA A 327 -14.01 15.57 7.61
N PRO A 328 -12.84 15.86 7.03
CA PRO A 328 -11.89 16.77 7.66
C PRO A 328 -12.60 18.09 7.97
N ALA A 329 -12.36 18.63 9.16
CA ALA A 329 -12.93 19.90 9.59
C ALA A 329 -12.74 20.93 8.45
N PRO A 330 -13.75 21.77 8.15
CA PRO A 330 -13.61 22.79 7.12
C PRO A 330 -12.34 23.58 7.42
N ALA A 331 -11.46 23.69 6.41
CA ALA A 331 -10.21 24.40 6.57
C ALA A 331 -10.51 25.76 7.22
N PRO A 332 -9.75 26.15 8.27
CA PRO A 332 -9.91 27.50 8.81
C PRO A 332 -9.82 28.48 7.64
N PRO A 333 -10.66 29.53 7.62
CA PRO A 333 -10.62 30.52 6.55
C PRO A 333 -9.16 30.96 6.40
N PRO A 334 -8.65 31.06 5.16
CA PRO A 334 -7.24 31.31 4.92
C PRO A 334 -6.80 32.51 5.75
N ASP A 335 -5.80 32.29 6.59
CA ASP A 335 -5.20 33.37 7.36
C ASP A 335 -4.54 34.33 6.36
N GLU A 336 -5.23 35.44 6.06
CA GLU A 336 -4.75 36.46 5.15
C GLU A 336 -3.39 37.03 5.59
N SER A 337 -3.06 36.93 6.87
CA SER A 337 -1.78 37.40 7.42
C SER A 337 -0.60 36.48 7.05
N ALA A 338 -0.81 35.16 7.01
CA ALA A 338 0.18 34.19 6.55
C ALA A 338 0.36 34.22 5.02
N GLN A 339 -0.69 34.51 4.27
CA GLN A 339 -0.59 34.68 2.81
C GLN A 339 0.07 36.01 2.42
N ARG A 340 -0.08 37.06 3.24
CA ARG A 340 0.58 38.35 3.01
C ARG A 340 2.08 38.29 3.28
N SER A 341 2.52 37.52 4.28
CA SER A 341 3.94 37.33 4.58
C SER A 341 4.66 36.43 3.56
N VAL A 342 4.02 35.38 3.05
CA VAL A 342 4.60 34.55 1.96
C VAL A 342 4.65 35.29 0.62
N ARG A 343 3.67 36.18 0.34
CA ARG A 343 3.69 37.01 -0.88
C ARG A 343 4.74 38.12 -0.83
N ALA A 344 5.23 38.54 0.32
CA ALA A 344 6.03 39.76 0.42
C ALA A 344 7.55 39.62 0.16
N ASP A 345 8.12 38.42 0.13
CA ASP A 345 9.59 38.27 0.28
C ASP A 345 10.33 37.56 -0.87
N THR A 346 9.69 37.24 -2.01
CA THR A 346 10.45 36.67 -3.15
C THR A 346 11.06 37.75 -4.04
N VAL A 347 12.27 37.50 -4.53
CA VAL A 347 12.96 38.36 -5.51
C VAL A 347 12.15 38.51 -6.81
N ILE A 348 11.30 37.53 -7.14
CA ILE A 348 10.36 37.61 -8.25
C ILE A 348 9.24 38.61 -7.95
N GLU A 349 8.65 38.58 -6.76
CA GLU A 349 7.62 39.54 -6.37
C GLU A 349 8.16 40.97 -6.31
N ALA A 350 9.36 41.16 -5.74
CA ALA A 350 10.03 42.46 -5.72
C ALA A 350 10.26 43.00 -7.15
N ARG A 351 10.57 42.12 -8.11
CA ARG A 351 10.72 42.51 -9.51
C ARG A 351 9.38 42.76 -10.21
N TYR A 352 8.35 41.99 -9.88
CA TYR A 352 7.00 42.18 -10.40
C TYR A 352 6.41 43.52 -9.94
N ALA A 353 6.61 43.89 -8.68
CA ALA A 353 6.24 45.21 -8.17
C ALA A 353 6.97 46.35 -8.91
N GLN A 354 8.26 46.20 -9.20
CA GLN A 354 9.03 47.18 -10.00
C GLN A 354 8.52 47.31 -11.45
N THR A 355 7.85 46.29 -11.99
CA THR A 355 7.23 46.35 -13.32
C THR A 355 5.85 47.01 -13.32
N GLY A 356 5.32 47.41 -12.17
CA GLY A 356 3.96 47.96 -12.05
C GLY A 356 2.91 46.94 -11.60
N GLY A 357 3.32 45.73 -11.20
CA GLY A 357 2.41 44.69 -10.70
C GLY A 357 1.33 44.32 -11.73
N PRO A 358 0.08 44.11 -11.28
CA PRO A 358 -1.04 43.74 -12.17
C PRO A 358 -1.36 44.78 -13.24
N GLU A 359 -1.10 46.06 -12.95
CA GLU A 359 -1.29 47.17 -13.92
C GLU A 359 -0.08 47.36 -14.84
N GLY A 360 0.99 46.58 -14.61
CA GLY A 360 2.22 46.58 -15.40
C GLY A 360 2.12 45.74 -16.68
N PRO A 361 3.16 45.76 -17.53
CA PRO A 361 3.16 45.08 -18.82
C PRO A 361 3.12 43.55 -18.71
N LEU A 362 3.35 42.99 -17.51
CA LEU A 362 3.26 41.56 -17.26
C LEU A 362 1.82 41.10 -16.94
N GLY A 363 0.94 42.00 -16.48
CA GLY A 363 -0.41 41.65 -16.05
C GLY A 363 -0.45 40.60 -14.93
N ASP A 364 -1.52 39.84 -14.84
CA ASP A 364 -1.75 38.90 -13.74
C ASP A 364 -0.81 37.67 -13.77
N PRO A 365 -0.41 37.14 -12.60
CA PRO A 365 0.34 35.89 -12.52
C PRO A 365 -0.52 34.69 -12.90
N LEU A 366 0.04 33.79 -13.71
CA LEU A 366 -0.66 32.59 -14.21
C LEU A 366 -0.48 31.35 -13.32
N GLY A 367 0.25 31.47 -12.21
CA GLY A 367 0.51 30.38 -11.29
C GLY A 367 1.49 30.76 -10.16
N PRO A 368 1.85 29.81 -9.29
CA PRO A 368 2.87 30.02 -8.25
C PRO A 368 4.29 30.09 -8.84
N GLU A 369 5.22 30.63 -8.06
CA GLU A 369 6.65 30.55 -8.37
C GLU A 369 7.11 29.07 -8.42
N SER A 370 7.88 28.72 -9.45
CA SER A 370 8.29 27.34 -9.76
C SER A 370 9.80 27.26 -9.99
N LEU A 371 10.39 26.07 -9.84
CA LEU A 371 11.83 25.85 -10.08
C LEU A 371 12.15 25.75 -11.57
N LEU A 372 13.23 26.41 -12.00
CA LEU A 372 13.80 26.19 -13.34
C LEU A 372 14.38 24.76 -13.46
N PRO A 373 14.37 24.18 -14.68
CA PRO A 373 15.07 22.92 -14.96
C PRO A 373 16.54 22.97 -14.47
N GLY A 374 17.00 21.89 -13.82
CA GLY A 374 18.35 21.84 -13.24
C GLY A 374 18.52 22.58 -11.91
N ARG A 375 17.44 23.14 -11.32
CA ARG A 375 17.43 23.84 -10.02
C ARG A 375 18.37 25.05 -9.96
N ILE A 376 18.62 25.70 -11.09
CA ILE A 376 19.52 26.86 -11.22
C ILE A 376 18.85 28.20 -10.84
N GLY A 377 17.59 28.17 -10.42
CA GLY A 377 16.79 29.34 -10.06
C GLY A 377 15.30 29.05 -9.99
N THR A 378 14.51 30.11 -9.84
CA THR A 378 13.05 30.07 -9.85
C THR A 378 12.49 30.92 -10.99
N TYR A 379 11.24 30.69 -11.36
CA TYR A 379 10.52 31.50 -12.33
C TYR A 379 9.04 31.58 -11.98
N ARG A 380 8.36 32.61 -12.47
CA ARG A 380 6.90 32.74 -12.41
C ARG A 380 6.37 33.29 -13.72
N MET A 381 5.32 32.67 -14.24
CA MET A 381 4.66 33.12 -15.47
C MET A 381 3.57 34.14 -15.17
N TYR A 382 3.44 35.11 -16.06
CA TYR A 382 2.44 36.17 -16.07
C TYR A 382 1.81 36.25 -17.46
N SER A 383 0.65 36.89 -17.56
CA SER A 383 -0.08 37.04 -18.82
C SER A 383 0.75 37.67 -19.95
N GLY A 384 1.68 38.57 -19.63
CA GLY A 384 2.53 39.31 -20.57
C GLY A 384 4.00 38.90 -20.59
N GLY A 385 4.41 37.86 -19.85
CA GLY A 385 5.81 37.39 -19.85
C GLY A 385 6.16 36.49 -18.67
N VAL A 386 7.44 36.19 -18.50
CA VAL A 386 7.94 35.40 -17.36
C VAL A 386 8.99 36.19 -16.59
N ILE A 387 8.96 36.12 -15.26
CA ILE A 387 10.10 36.57 -14.46
C ILE A 387 10.91 35.35 -14.06
N ILE A 388 12.21 35.39 -14.33
CA ILE A 388 13.16 34.36 -13.95
C ILE A 388 14.15 34.95 -12.95
N ALA A 389 14.36 34.28 -11.82
CA ALA A 389 15.34 34.65 -10.81
C ALA A 389 16.40 33.56 -10.66
N THR A 390 17.67 33.91 -10.88
CA THR A 390 18.80 33.04 -10.58
C THR A 390 19.74 33.70 -9.58
N PRO A 391 20.52 32.93 -8.79
CA PRO A 391 21.48 33.51 -7.84
C PRO A 391 22.51 34.43 -8.50
N ALA A 392 22.91 34.14 -9.74
CA ALA A 392 23.94 34.88 -10.46
C ALA A 392 23.42 36.18 -11.13
N LEU A 393 22.17 36.19 -11.60
CA LEU A 393 21.63 37.29 -12.42
C LEU A 393 20.50 38.08 -11.75
N GLY A 394 20.00 37.61 -10.60
CA GLY A 394 18.82 38.16 -9.95
C GLY A 394 17.55 37.95 -10.79
N ALA A 395 16.47 38.64 -10.41
CA ALA A 395 15.19 38.57 -11.13
C ALA A 395 15.21 39.41 -12.43
N ARG A 396 14.86 38.78 -13.54
CA ARG A 396 14.81 39.37 -14.89
C ARG A 396 13.47 39.06 -15.54
N VAL A 397 12.92 40.06 -16.23
CA VAL A 397 11.72 39.90 -17.06
C VAL A 397 12.15 39.37 -18.41
N VAL A 398 11.50 38.31 -18.87
CA VAL A 398 11.66 37.76 -20.21
C VAL A 398 10.31 37.87 -20.91
N ASP A 399 10.27 38.66 -21.97
CA ASP A 399 9.11 38.81 -22.84
C ASP A 399 8.98 37.55 -23.73
N PHE A 400 7.76 37.15 -24.04
CA PHE A 400 7.47 36.11 -25.03
C PHE A 400 8.07 36.43 -26.40
N SER A 401 8.25 37.71 -26.75
CA SER A 401 8.92 38.11 -28.00
C SER A 401 10.40 37.70 -28.05
N THR A 402 11.07 37.60 -26.90
CA THR A 402 12.49 37.18 -26.79
C THR A 402 12.65 35.66 -26.76
N LEU A 403 11.70 34.91 -26.19
CA LEU A 403 11.71 33.43 -26.20
C LEU A 403 11.59 32.84 -27.61
N LEU A 404 10.95 33.57 -28.54
CA LEU A 404 10.84 33.19 -29.96
C LEU A 404 12.10 33.52 -30.79
N GLN A 405 13.03 34.33 -30.28
CA GLN A 405 14.26 34.72 -31.00
C GLN A 405 15.50 33.87 -30.63
N VAL A 406 15.37 32.94 -29.68
CA VAL A 406 16.49 32.07 -29.22
C VAL A 406 16.35 30.62 -29.74
N ALA A 407 15.54 30.39 -30.78
CA ALA A 407 15.52 29.13 -31.53
C ALA A 407 16.14 29.34 -32.94
N PRO A 408 17.40 28.95 -33.19
CA PRO A 408 17.89 28.86 -34.56
C PRO A 408 17.28 27.64 -35.25
N GLU A 409 16.62 27.93 -36.37
CA GLU A 409 16.16 27.10 -37.50
C GLU A 409 16.51 25.61 -37.47
N ALA A 410 15.48 24.79 -37.23
CA ALA A 410 15.34 23.49 -37.86
C ALA A 410 14.25 23.59 -38.94
N ALA A 411 14.61 24.01 -40.16
CA ALA A 411 13.77 23.78 -41.33
C ALA A 411 14.55 23.80 -42.65
N ALA A 412 14.31 22.75 -43.44
CA ALA A 412 14.40 22.60 -44.89
C ALA A 412 15.59 21.79 -45.46
N GLU A 413 15.30 20.52 -45.80
CA GLU A 413 16.01 19.75 -46.84
C GLU A 413 15.77 20.34 -48.25
N PRO A 414 16.57 19.95 -49.26
CA PRO A 414 16.05 18.95 -50.20
C PRO A 414 17.07 17.92 -50.76
N GLN A 415 16.60 16.66 -50.84
CA GLN A 415 16.90 15.54 -51.77
C GLN A 415 18.06 15.66 -52.78
N ALA A 416 18.96 14.64 -52.79
CA ALA A 416 19.05 13.59 -53.83
C ALA A 416 20.47 12.97 -54.00
N ARG A 417 20.48 11.62 -53.98
CA ARG A 417 21.33 10.69 -54.76
C ARG A 417 22.85 10.59 -54.49
N ALA A 418 23.20 9.35 -54.11
CA ALA A 418 24.21 8.46 -54.71
C ALA A 418 25.71 8.82 -54.61
N GLY A 419 26.52 7.82 -54.26
CA GLY A 419 27.91 7.77 -54.71
C GLY A 419 28.90 7.24 -53.68
N ALA A 420 29.60 6.18 -54.07
CA ALA A 420 30.56 5.44 -53.30
C ALA A 420 31.94 6.13 -53.17
N ALA A 421 32.61 5.84 -52.04
CA ALA A 421 33.99 5.37 -51.89
C ALA A 421 35.24 6.17 -52.38
N LEU A 422 36.30 5.99 -51.56
CA LEU A 422 37.75 5.97 -51.82
C LEU A 422 38.60 7.26 -51.77
N ASP A 423 39.61 7.15 -50.89
CA ASP A 423 41.04 7.47 -51.03
C ASP A 423 41.56 8.90 -51.35
N GLY A 424 42.65 9.26 -50.64
CA GLY A 424 43.79 9.90 -51.31
C GLY A 424 44.35 11.19 -50.74
N ALA A 425 45.25 11.05 -49.76
CA ALA A 425 46.62 11.62 -49.73
C ALA A 425 46.93 13.14 -49.94
N ALA A 426 47.65 13.65 -48.92
CA ALA A 426 48.94 14.36 -48.99
C ALA A 426 49.01 15.84 -49.44
N ALA A 427 49.56 16.73 -48.60
CA ALA A 427 51.00 17.02 -48.47
C ALA A 427 51.26 18.42 -47.87
N LEU A 428 52.23 18.49 -46.94
CA LEU A 428 52.86 19.70 -46.36
C LEU A 428 53.89 20.32 -47.33
N PRO A 429 54.43 21.53 -47.04
CA PRO A 429 55.73 21.64 -46.34
C PRO A 429 55.79 22.84 -45.36
N GLY A 430 56.68 22.96 -44.38
CA GLY A 430 57.82 22.17 -43.93
C GLY A 430 58.68 22.99 -42.96
N GLY A 431 59.28 22.30 -41.98
CA GLY A 431 60.57 22.61 -41.34
C GLY A 431 60.60 23.47 -40.05
N THR A 432 61.42 23.23 -39.02
CA THR A 432 62.35 22.12 -38.69
C THR A 432 62.82 22.25 -37.22
N ILE A 433 63.22 21.12 -36.63
CA ILE A 433 64.19 20.87 -35.52
C ILE A 433 63.62 20.35 -34.17
N ALA A 434 63.96 19.07 -33.90
CA ALA A 434 63.96 18.32 -32.64
C ALA A 434 65.43 17.88 -32.34
N PRO A 435 65.79 16.88 -31.49
CA PRO A 435 65.18 16.23 -30.31
C PRO A 435 66.22 16.01 -29.16
N ASN A 436 65.84 15.26 -28.10
CA ASN A 436 66.63 14.31 -27.25
C ASN A 436 65.89 14.08 -25.90
N THR A 437 65.77 12.94 -25.23
CA THR A 437 65.86 11.48 -25.50
C THR A 437 65.24 10.80 -24.25
N ALA A 438 64.61 9.64 -24.40
CA ALA A 438 64.12 8.79 -23.32
C ALA A 438 65.13 7.69 -22.94
N THR A 439 65.16 7.24 -21.68
CA THR A 439 65.70 5.91 -21.33
C THR A 439 65.04 5.30 -20.08
N VAL A 440 64.57 4.06 -20.26
CA VAL A 440 64.19 3.04 -19.25
C VAL A 440 65.45 2.25 -18.83
N PRO A 441 65.46 1.53 -17.69
CA PRO A 441 66.18 0.26 -17.66
C PRO A 441 65.41 -0.93 -17.07
N THR A 442 65.58 -2.06 -17.75
CA THR A 442 65.53 -3.49 -17.30
C THR A 442 66.83 -4.13 -17.88
N PRO A 443 67.32 -5.36 -17.54
CA PRO A 443 66.78 -6.45 -16.70
C PRO A 443 67.82 -7.26 -15.84
N ARG A 444 67.37 -8.24 -15.02
CA ARG A 444 67.77 -9.68 -15.10
C ARG A 444 66.99 -10.59 -14.13
N ALA A 445 66.85 -11.86 -14.56
CA ALA A 445 66.03 -12.93 -14.01
C ALA A 445 66.71 -13.83 -12.96
N THR A 446 65.91 -14.49 -12.11
CA THR A 446 66.16 -15.85 -11.56
C THR A 446 64.83 -16.53 -11.21
N THR A 447 64.72 -17.82 -11.55
CA THR A 447 63.63 -18.78 -11.28
C THR A 447 63.59 -19.27 -9.81
N PRO A 448 62.50 -19.95 -9.36
CA PRO A 448 62.15 -20.15 -7.95
C PRO A 448 62.49 -21.54 -7.38
N PRO A 449 62.35 -21.75 -6.05
CA PRO A 449 62.03 -23.06 -5.50
C PRO A 449 60.69 -23.07 -4.74
N GLU A 450 59.86 -24.03 -5.16
CA GLU A 450 59.06 -25.01 -4.40
C GLU A 450 58.34 -24.65 -3.08
N ALA A 451 57.05 -25.01 -3.07
CA ALA A 451 56.10 -24.95 -1.96
C ALA A 451 56.18 -26.18 -1.02
N PRO A 452 55.54 -26.12 0.15
CA PRO A 452 54.90 -27.27 0.76
C PRO A 452 53.36 -27.19 0.69
N THR A 453 52.79 -28.38 0.48
CA THR A 453 51.41 -28.72 0.16
C THR A 453 50.53 -28.93 1.40
N GLY A 454 49.23 -28.66 1.25
CA GLY A 454 48.15 -29.08 2.14
C GLY A 454 46.78 -28.96 1.42
N PRO A 455 45.82 -29.88 1.63
CA PRO A 455 44.91 -30.31 0.57
C PRO A 455 43.56 -29.57 0.55
N LEU A 456 43.09 -29.25 -0.66
CA LEU A 456 41.72 -28.84 -0.97
C LEU A 456 40.86 -30.07 -1.32
N PRO A 457 39.56 -30.08 -0.95
CA PRO A 457 38.66 -31.21 -1.19
C PRO A 457 38.19 -31.28 -2.67
N GLN A 458 38.05 -32.51 -3.16
CA GLN A 458 37.70 -32.84 -4.56
C GLN A 458 36.19 -32.86 -4.83
N PRO A 459 35.75 -32.59 -6.07
CA PRO A 459 34.45 -33.01 -6.58
C PRO A 459 34.53 -34.43 -7.19
N SER A 460 33.52 -35.26 -6.94
CA SER A 460 33.35 -36.61 -7.52
C SER A 460 32.32 -36.62 -8.67
N PRO A 461 32.33 -37.65 -9.54
CA PRO A 461 32.17 -37.45 -10.99
C PRO A 461 30.82 -37.84 -11.60
N THR A 462 30.60 -37.30 -12.79
CA THR A 462 29.61 -37.66 -13.83
C THR A 462 29.66 -39.13 -14.25
N THR A 463 28.47 -39.72 -14.48
CA THR A 463 28.27 -40.89 -15.35
C THR A 463 27.51 -40.43 -16.61
N ARG A 464 27.96 -40.90 -17.78
CA ARG A 464 27.48 -40.59 -19.13
C ARG A 464 27.19 -41.91 -19.84
N MET A 465 26.00 -42.06 -20.42
CA MET A 465 25.63 -42.86 -21.61
C MET A 465 24.17 -42.49 -21.94
N ASP A 466 23.63 -42.42 -23.15
CA ASP A 466 24.12 -42.29 -24.52
C ASP A 466 22.90 -41.80 -25.34
N ALA A 467 23.14 -41.11 -26.46
CA ALA A 467 22.10 -40.57 -27.32
C ALA A 467 21.80 -41.51 -28.50
N THR A 468 20.52 -41.74 -28.79
CA THR A 468 20.02 -42.10 -30.13
C THR A 468 18.60 -41.58 -30.32
N SER A 469 18.44 -40.65 -31.27
CA SER A 469 17.22 -40.39 -32.06
C SER A 469 17.42 -41.06 -33.45
N PRO A 470 16.40 -41.29 -34.33
CA PRO A 470 15.25 -40.40 -34.59
C PRO A 470 13.91 -41.09 -34.96
N GLY A 471 12.83 -40.31 -35.11
CA GLY A 471 11.66 -40.72 -35.89
C GLY A 471 10.33 -40.05 -35.51
N ALA A 472 9.97 -38.97 -36.22
CA ALA A 472 8.59 -38.46 -36.33
C ALA A 472 7.81 -39.34 -37.35
N PRO A 473 6.46 -39.31 -37.45
CA PRO A 473 5.66 -38.09 -37.60
C PRO A 473 4.43 -37.98 -36.70
N ALA A 474 3.98 -36.73 -36.57
CA ALA A 474 2.71 -36.32 -35.98
C ALA A 474 1.51 -36.79 -36.81
N GLU A 475 0.43 -37.19 -36.12
CA GLU A 475 -0.92 -37.26 -36.66
C GLU A 475 -1.88 -36.36 -35.85
N PRO A 476 -2.97 -35.88 -36.47
CA PRO A 476 -3.50 -34.56 -36.20
C PRO A 476 -4.51 -34.48 -35.05
N TRP A 477 -4.46 -33.31 -34.41
CA TRP A 477 -5.45 -32.74 -33.50
C TRP A 477 -6.88 -32.92 -34.03
N SER A 478 -7.68 -33.71 -33.30
CA SER A 478 -9.13 -33.78 -33.47
C SER A 478 -9.77 -32.77 -32.50
N GLY A 479 -10.73 -31.99 -33.00
CA GLY A 479 -11.27 -30.78 -32.37
C GLY A 479 -11.97 -30.94 -31.00
N PRO A 480 -12.51 -29.82 -30.47
CA PRO A 480 -13.04 -29.75 -29.12
C PRO A 480 -14.30 -30.61 -28.93
N PRO A 481 -14.56 -31.10 -27.69
CA PRO A 481 -15.73 -31.93 -27.41
C PRO A 481 -17.03 -31.15 -27.60
N GLN A 482 -17.99 -31.76 -28.31
CA GLN A 482 -19.34 -31.23 -28.48
C GLN A 482 -20.12 -31.22 -27.15
N PRO A 483 -21.01 -30.23 -26.93
CA PRO A 483 -21.91 -30.23 -25.79
C PRO A 483 -22.94 -31.38 -25.89
N PRO A 484 -23.37 -31.97 -24.76
CA PRO A 484 -24.38 -33.02 -24.77
C PRO A 484 -25.72 -32.48 -25.27
N ALA A 485 -26.39 -33.30 -26.09
CA ALA A 485 -27.67 -33.02 -26.71
C ALA A 485 -28.77 -32.73 -25.69
N GLU A 486 -29.52 -31.64 -25.95
CA GLU A 486 -30.74 -31.28 -25.25
C GLU A 486 -31.80 -32.38 -25.46
N GLY A 487 -32.19 -33.04 -24.36
CA GLY A 487 -33.38 -33.87 -24.31
C GLY A 487 -34.65 -33.00 -24.24
N PRO A 488 -35.79 -33.48 -24.74
CA PRO A 488 -37.00 -32.67 -24.88
C PRO A 488 -37.57 -32.23 -23.52
N VAL A 489 -37.80 -30.92 -23.43
CA VAL A 489 -38.48 -30.21 -22.34
C VAL A 489 -39.95 -30.67 -22.27
N PRO A 490 -40.44 -31.18 -21.11
CA PRO A 490 -41.88 -31.34 -20.92
C PRO A 490 -42.54 -29.99 -20.70
N ALA A 491 -43.59 -29.73 -21.49
CA ALA A 491 -44.36 -28.50 -21.49
C ALA A 491 -44.90 -28.15 -20.10
N ALA A 492 -44.72 -26.88 -19.71
CA ALA A 492 -45.34 -26.27 -18.55
C ALA A 492 -46.87 -26.35 -18.67
N GLY A 493 -47.51 -26.93 -17.66
CA GLY A 493 -48.96 -26.83 -17.48
C GLY A 493 -49.37 -25.39 -17.17
N PRO A 494 -50.61 -24.99 -17.51
CA PRO A 494 -51.07 -23.62 -17.40
C PRO A 494 -51.12 -23.15 -15.94
N VAL A 495 -50.54 -21.96 -15.72
CA VAL A 495 -50.69 -21.13 -14.52
C VAL A 495 -52.13 -20.61 -14.48
N PRO A 496 -52.88 -20.77 -13.38
CA PRO A 496 -54.16 -20.09 -13.21
C PRO A 496 -53.94 -18.60 -12.93
N GLU A 497 -54.54 -17.75 -13.77
CA GLU A 497 -54.67 -16.30 -13.58
C GLU A 497 -55.55 -15.95 -12.35
N PRO A 498 -55.37 -14.74 -11.78
CA PRO A 498 -55.86 -14.38 -10.45
C PRO A 498 -57.34 -13.99 -10.44
N GLU A 499 -58.03 -14.32 -9.34
CA GLU A 499 -59.38 -13.82 -9.07
C GLU A 499 -59.38 -12.30 -8.79
N PRO A 500 -60.38 -11.56 -9.32
CA PRO A 500 -60.55 -10.14 -9.01
C PRO A 500 -61.50 -9.96 -7.83
N GLY A 501 -61.10 -9.16 -6.84
CA GLY A 501 -62.04 -8.48 -5.94
C GLY A 501 -61.65 -8.41 -4.47
N ALA A 502 -61.22 -7.23 -4.04
CA ALA A 502 -61.71 -6.58 -2.83
C ALA A 502 -61.16 -5.15 -2.76
N GLU A 503 -61.96 -4.20 -3.24
CA GLU A 503 -61.92 -2.82 -2.76
C GLU A 503 -62.37 -2.77 -1.30
N ALA A 504 -61.56 -2.17 -0.43
CA ALA A 504 -61.94 -1.48 0.82
C ALA A 504 -60.62 -0.98 1.45
N GLY A 505 -60.43 0.24 1.91
CA GLY A 505 -61.29 1.40 2.02
C GLY A 505 -60.41 2.51 2.60
N PHE A 506 -60.53 3.69 2.02
CA PHE A 506 -60.03 4.94 2.57
C PHE A 506 -60.80 5.30 3.84
N VAL A 507 -60.11 5.53 4.97
CA VAL A 507 -60.60 6.39 6.06
C VAL A 507 -59.41 7.16 6.66
N PRO A 508 -59.48 8.50 6.77
CA PRO A 508 -58.47 9.33 7.42
C PRO A 508 -58.74 9.48 8.92
N GLY A 509 -57.67 9.69 9.69
CA GLY A 509 -57.69 10.07 11.11
C GLY A 509 -56.34 10.63 11.50
#